data_AF-F9QBG9-F1
#
_entry.id   AF-F9QBG9-F1
#
_cell.length_a   1.000
_cell.length_b   1.000
_cell.length_c   1.000
_cell.angle_alpha   90.00
_cell.angle_beta   90.00
_cell.angle_gamma   90.00
#
_symmetry.space_group_name_H-M   'P 1'
#
loop_
_entity.id
_entity.type
_entity.pdbx_description
1 polymer ?
#
loop_
_entity_poly.entity_id
_entity_poly.type
_entity_poly.pdbx_seq_one_letter_code
_entity_poly.pdbx_strand_id
1 'polypeptide(L)'
;MQQKIRNQAKVLSLCQHQEKSERLLRLANLVKSGDKDNIEAQSAVIYFSGLFGAHFRRKEENNSINIHLNYAYSVMRSAVARSLVLYGWLPQLGLFHHSELNAFNLADDFIEPFRPLVDLLVWDLLEKGLLSQNLSPLSKQQLIKILHHQLCFNQEKVSVLTAIDKAISSLQITLIQKMQHYCSYLKSIYCRNINMSEGVFMRMIVLFDLPVTTKAKMRAANQFRQFLLKDGYQMLQLSIYTRIIKGRDALENIIKDSLHTYLKKALFDAYLLQKNNLRAWKF
;
A
#
# COMPACT_ATOMS: atom_id res chain seq x y z
N MET A 1 -9.68 0.18 8.75
CA MET A 1 -11.02 -0.39 8.52
C MET A 1 -12.16 0.41 9.12
N GLN A 2 -12.24 0.61 10.45
CA GLN A 2 -13.35 1.37 11.08
C GLN A 2 -13.67 2.71 10.39
N GLN A 3 -12.64 3.50 10.08
CA GLN A 3 -12.82 4.79 9.42
C GLN A 3 -13.42 4.67 8.00
N LYS A 4 -13.10 3.61 7.23
CA LYS A 4 -13.72 3.34 5.93
C LYS A 4 -15.23 3.23 6.09
N ILE A 5 -15.69 2.41 7.04
CA ILE A 5 -17.12 2.15 7.25
C ILE A 5 -17.83 3.41 7.76
N ARG A 6 -17.21 4.20 8.64
CA ARG A 6 -17.75 5.50 9.07
C ARG A 6 -17.89 6.48 7.89
N ASN A 7 -16.90 6.51 7.00
CA ASN A 7 -16.96 7.35 5.80
C ASN A 7 -18.00 6.85 4.80
N GLN A 8 -18.15 5.52 4.62
CA GLN A 8 -19.24 4.92 3.85
C GLN A 8 -20.61 5.31 4.40
N ALA A 9 -20.78 5.26 5.72
CA ALA A 9 -22.00 5.72 6.37
C ALA A 9 -22.27 7.20 6.09
N LYS A 10 -21.24 8.06 6.18
CA LYS A 10 -21.38 9.49 5.89
C LYS A 10 -21.81 9.73 4.44
N VAL A 11 -21.24 9.01 3.48
CA VAL A 11 -21.66 9.09 2.08
C VAL A 11 -23.12 8.70 1.91
N LEU A 12 -23.57 7.57 2.49
CA LEU A 12 -24.99 7.20 2.43
C LEU A 12 -25.92 8.25 3.03
N SER A 13 -25.52 8.89 4.13
CA SER A 13 -26.29 9.98 4.73
C SER A 13 -26.39 11.20 3.79
N LEU A 14 -25.30 11.58 3.12
CA LEU A 14 -25.30 12.65 2.12
C LEU A 14 -26.18 12.31 0.90
N CYS A 15 -26.26 11.03 0.54
CA CYS A 15 -27.12 10.52 -0.53
C CYS A 15 -28.53 10.13 -0.04
N GLN A 16 -28.98 10.65 1.11
CA GLN A 16 -30.34 10.46 1.66
C GLN A 16 -30.72 9.02 2.02
N HIS A 17 -29.75 8.14 2.29
CA HIS A 17 -29.96 6.76 2.74
C HIS A 17 -29.68 6.59 4.24
N GLN A 18 -30.47 7.29 5.07
CA GLN A 18 -30.22 7.43 6.50
C GLN A 18 -30.26 6.08 7.27
N GLU A 19 -31.23 5.22 7.00
CA GLU A 19 -31.34 3.91 7.66
C GLU A 19 -30.10 3.03 7.44
N LYS A 20 -29.63 2.94 6.18
CA LYS A 20 -28.42 2.21 5.83
C LYS A 20 -27.17 2.86 6.42
N SER A 21 -27.12 4.20 6.46
CA SER A 21 -26.04 4.95 7.12
C SER A 21 -25.90 4.58 8.60
N GLU A 22 -27.00 4.61 9.35
CA GLU A 22 -27.01 4.27 10.78
C GLU A 22 -26.62 2.81 11.03
N ARG A 23 -27.06 1.90 10.16
CA ARG A 23 -26.63 0.51 10.20
C ARG A 23 -25.12 0.37 10.02
N LEU A 24 -24.51 1.10 9.08
CA LEU A 24 -23.06 1.11 8.91
C LEU A 24 -22.33 1.71 10.10
N LEU A 25 -22.86 2.76 10.75
CA LEU A 25 -22.26 3.32 11.96
C LEU A 25 -22.22 2.29 13.10
N ARG A 26 -23.30 1.52 13.28
CA ARG A 26 -23.32 0.41 14.26
C ARG A 26 -22.27 -0.64 13.93
N LEU A 27 -22.19 -1.07 12.67
CA LEU A 27 -21.18 -2.04 12.22
C LEU A 27 -19.75 -1.52 12.43
N ALA A 28 -19.48 -0.25 12.16
CA ALA A 28 -18.15 0.34 12.34
C ALA A 28 -17.62 0.20 13.78
N ASN A 29 -18.51 0.22 14.78
CA ASN A 29 -18.13 0.06 16.19
C ASN A 29 -17.87 -1.41 16.59
N LEU A 30 -18.30 -2.37 15.77
CA LEU A 30 -18.10 -3.80 16.01
C LEU A 30 -16.80 -4.34 15.39
N VAL A 31 -16.11 -3.55 14.57
CA VAL A 31 -14.87 -3.99 13.91
C VAL A 31 -13.78 -4.25 14.96
N LYS A 32 -13.34 -5.50 15.03
CA LYS A 32 -12.24 -5.97 15.88
C LYS A 32 -10.94 -6.07 15.09
N SER A 33 -9.83 -6.29 15.79
CA SER A 33 -8.51 -6.52 15.16
C SER A 33 -8.57 -7.69 14.18
N GLY A 34 -8.08 -7.46 12.96
CA GLY A 34 -8.08 -8.42 11.86
C GLY A 34 -9.45 -8.70 11.23
N ASP A 35 -10.50 -7.95 11.58
CA ASP A 35 -11.87 -8.08 11.05
C ASP A 35 -12.41 -9.53 11.02
N LYS A 36 -12.23 -10.27 12.11
CA LYS A 36 -12.61 -11.69 12.21
C LYS A 36 -14.08 -11.99 11.88
N ASP A 37 -14.97 -11.01 12.11
CA ASP A 37 -16.41 -11.13 11.89
C ASP A 37 -16.82 -10.67 10.46
N ASN A 38 -15.86 -10.41 9.57
CA ASN A 38 -16.05 -9.95 8.18
C ASN A 38 -16.96 -8.71 8.08
N ILE A 39 -16.82 -7.77 9.02
CA ILE A 39 -17.64 -6.56 9.10
C ILE A 39 -17.43 -5.68 7.87
N GLU A 40 -16.22 -5.68 7.30
CA GLU A 40 -15.93 -4.98 6.05
C GLU A 40 -16.82 -5.47 4.91
N ALA A 41 -16.86 -6.79 4.68
CA ALA A 41 -17.61 -7.38 3.58
C ALA A 41 -19.12 -7.14 3.74
N GLN A 42 -19.63 -7.31 4.96
CA GLN A 42 -21.03 -7.00 5.28
C GLN A 42 -21.36 -5.52 5.01
N SER A 43 -20.48 -4.62 5.45
CA SER A 43 -20.62 -3.18 5.22
C SER A 43 -20.61 -2.83 3.74
N ALA A 44 -19.72 -3.44 2.96
CA ALA A 44 -19.62 -3.20 1.51
C ALA A 44 -20.90 -3.58 0.76
N VAL A 45 -21.54 -4.71 1.12
CA VAL A 45 -22.82 -5.13 0.52
C VAL A 45 -23.92 -4.10 0.78
N ILE A 46 -24.08 -3.66 2.03
CA ILE A 46 -25.07 -2.64 2.41
C ILE A 46 -24.76 -1.32 1.72
N TYR A 47 -23.47 -0.94 1.68
CA TYR A 47 -23.01 0.32 1.14
C TYR A 47 -23.27 0.44 -0.37
N PHE A 48 -22.74 -0.49 -1.17
CA PHE A 48 -22.85 -0.40 -2.62
C PHE A 48 -24.28 -0.59 -3.11
N SER A 49 -25.07 -1.46 -2.46
CA SER A 49 -26.50 -1.59 -2.78
C SER A 49 -27.33 -0.38 -2.34
N GLY A 50 -26.86 0.36 -1.33
CA GLY A 50 -27.38 1.67 -0.95
C GLY A 50 -27.11 2.71 -2.01
N LEU A 51 -25.84 2.85 -2.40
CA LEU A 51 -25.38 3.96 -3.23
C LEU A 51 -25.72 3.80 -4.72
N PHE A 52 -25.64 2.60 -5.28
CA PHE A 52 -25.81 2.34 -6.72
C PHE A 52 -27.00 1.43 -7.03
N GLY A 53 -27.83 1.12 -6.03
CA GLY A 53 -29.03 0.28 -6.17
C GLY A 53 -28.81 -1.22 -5.97
N ALA A 54 -29.91 -1.95 -5.73
CA ALA A 54 -29.89 -3.35 -5.31
C ALA A 54 -29.30 -4.33 -6.35
N HIS A 55 -29.39 -3.97 -7.64
CA HIS A 55 -28.89 -4.77 -8.75
C HIS A 55 -27.41 -4.52 -9.06
N PHE A 56 -26.79 -3.50 -8.47
CA PHE A 56 -25.38 -3.22 -8.69
C PHE A 56 -24.49 -4.36 -8.17
N ARG A 57 -23.46 -4.70 -8.96
CA ARG A 57 -22.48 -5.73 -8.63
C ARG A 57 -21.07 -5.18 -8.86
N ARG A 58 -20.28 -5.06 -7.80
CA ARG A 58 -18.94 -4.46 -7.83
C ARG A 58 -17.92 -5.20 -8.72
N LYS A 59 -18.16 -6.49 -9.00
CA LYS A 59 -17.28 -7.37 -9.79
C LYS A 59 -17.63 -7.44 -11.27
N GLU A 60 -18.67 -6.74 -11.71
CA GLU A 60 -19.08 -6.74 -13.12
C GLU A 60 -18.15 -5.81 -13.92
N GLU A 61 -17.31 -6.37 -14.80
CA GLU A 61 -16.24 -5.64 -15.49
C GLU A 61 -16.76 -4.63 -16.53
N ASN A 62 -17.86 -4.95 -17.21
CA ASN A 62 -18.45 -4.11 -18.26
C ASN A 62 -19.40 -3.03 -17.72
N ASN A 63 -19.52 -2.91 -16.40
CA ASN A 63 -20.38 -1.91 -15.77
C ASN A 63 -19.69 -0.54 -15.77
N SER A 64 -20.34 0.48 -16.33
CA SER A 64 -19.78 1.84 -16.48
C SER A 64 -19.36 2.46 -15.14
N ILE A 65 -20.13 2.24 -14.07
CA ILE A 65 -19.82 2.72 -12.72
C ILE A 65 -18.53 2.06 -12.22
N ASN A 66 -18.41 0.73 -12.36
CA ASN A 66 -17.20 0.01 -11.93
C ASN A 66 -15.95 0.47 -12.69
N ILE A 67 -16.05 0.73 -13.99
CA ILE A 67 -14.94 1.25 -14.79
C ILE A 67 -14.43 2.58 -14.22
N HIS A 68 -15.34 3.50 -13.86
CA HIS A 68 -14.98 4.80 -13.30
C HIS A 68 -14.44 4.69 -11.87
N LEU A 69 -15.05 3.87 -11.01
CA LEU A 69 -14.55 3.57 -9.67
C LEU A 69 -13.14 2.98 -9.71
N ASN A 70 -12.89 1.99 -10.57
CA ASN A 70 -11.59 1.34 -10.71
C ASN A 70 -10.50 2.34 -11.13
N TYR A 71 -10.82 3.22 -12.08
CA TYR A 71 -9.89 4.26 -12.52
C TYR A 71 -9.56 5.25 -11.40
N ALA A 72 -10.59 5.80 -10.74
CA ALA A 72 -10.40 6.78 -9.68
C ALA A 72 -9.71 6.18 -8.43
N TYR A 73 -10.02 4.93 -8.08
CA TYR A 73 -9.26 4.20 -7.05
C TYR A 73 -7.80 4.01 -7.44
N SER A 74 -7.49 3.73 -8.71
CA SER A 74 -6.11 3.60 -9.19
C SER A 74 -5.35 4.92 -9.08
N VAL A 75 -5.99 6.05 -9.38
CA VAL A 75 -5.43 7.41 -9.20
C VAL A 75 -5.16 7.69 -7.73
N MET A 76 -6.13 7.46 -6.85
CA MET A 76 -6.00 7.65 -5.40
C MET A 76 -4.89 6.75 -4.83
N ARG A 77 -4.86 5.47 -5.21
CA ARG A 77 -3.83 4.51 -4.78
C ARG A 77 -2.44 4.94 -5.20
N SER A 78 -2.30 5.47 -6.41
CA SER A 78 -1.02 5.99 -6.90
C SER A 78 -0.54 7.19 -6.07
N ALA A 79 -1.44 8.08 -5.65
CA ALA A 79 -1.10 9.18 -4.76
C ALA A 79 -0.65 8.70 -3.37
N VAL A 80 -1.36 7.72 -2.80
CA VAL A 80 -0.99 7.06 -1.54
C VAL A 80 0.38 6.39 -1.65
N ALA A 81 0.60 5.58 -2.70
CA ALA A 81 1.87 4.90 -2.93
C ALA A 81 3.05 5.88 -3.08
N ARG A 82 2.83 6.99 -3.81
CA ARG A 82 3.85 8.06 -3.95
C ARG A 82 4.22 8.66 -2.60
N SER A 83 3.23 8.98 -1.76
CA SER A 83 3.48 9.52 -0.43
C SER A 83 4.17 8.49 0.48
N LEU A 84 3.76 7.22 0.45
CA LEU A 84 4.43 6.14 1.19
C LEU A 84 5.93 6.08 0.87
N VAL A 85 6.29 6.12 -0.42
CA VAL A 85 7.69 6.12 -0.86
C VAL A 85 8.43 7.37 -0.40
N LEU A 86 7.79 8.54 -0.44
CA LEU A 86 8.37 9.80 0.06
C LEU A 86 8.80 9.69 1.53
N TYR A 87 7.95 9.07 2.35
CA TYR A 87 8.22 8.80 3.78
C TYR A 87 9.10 7.56 4.03
N GLY A 88 9.61 6.91 2.97
CA GLY A 88 10.53 5.78 3.06
C GLY A 88 9.88 4.40 3.26
N TRP A 89 8.55 4.34 3.28
CA TRP A 89 7.80 3.09 3.41
C TRP A 89 7.94 2.21 2.17
N LEU A 90 7.72 0.91 2.37
CA LEU A 90 7.63 -0.08 1.29
C LEU A 90 6.15 -0.35 1.01
N PRO A 91 5.60 0.09 -0.14
CA PRO A 91 4.20 -0.15 -0.50
C PRO A 91 3.80 -1.64 -0.51
N GLN A 92 4.75 -2.55 -0.61
CA GLN A 92 4.55 -4.00 -0.63
C GLN A 92 4.23 -4.59 0.75
N LEU A 93 4.66 -3.92 1.82
CA LEU A 93 4.54 -4.41 3.20
C LEU A 93 3.26 -3.88 3.83
N GLY A 94 2.13 -4.48 3.50
CA GLY A 94 0.85 -4.12 4.11
C GLY A 94 0.76 -4.52 5.58
N LEU A 95 -0.12 -3.83 6.29
CA LEU A 95 -0.53 -4.12 7.66
C LEU A 95 -1.57 -5.24 7.69
N PHE A 96 -2.48 -5.25 6.72
CA PHE A 96 -3.52 -6.27 6.60
C PHE A 96 -3.47 -6.96 5.24
N HIS A 97 -3.36 -6.18 4.16
CA HIS A 97 -3.11 -6.75 2.84
C HIS A 97 -1.70 -7.37 2.78
N HIS A 98 -1.60 -8.61 2.31
CA HIS A 98 -0.33 -9.37 2.34
C HIS A 98 -0.14 -10.26 1.10
N SER A 99 -0.81 -9.94 -0.01
CA SER A 99 -0.66 -10.71 -1.24
C SER A 99 0.75 -10.54 -1.81
N GLU A 100 1.47 -11.65 -2.02
CA GLU A 100 2.82 -11.65 -2.62
C GLU A 100 2.84 -11.09 -4.05
N LEU A 101 1.70 -11.12 -4.75
CA LEU A 101 1.56 -10.63 -6.12
C LEU A 101 1.20 -9.13 -6.16
N ASN A 102 0.87 -8.52 -5.03
CA ASN A 102 0.44 -7.13 -4.96
C ASN A 102 1.57 -6.24 -4.43
N ALA A 103 2.19 -5.49 -5.33
CA ALA A 103 3.25 -4.54 -4.97
C ALA A 103 2.78 -3.31 -4.17
N PHE A 104 1.47 -3.19 -3.91
CA PHE A 104 0.83 -2.03 -3.31
C PHE A 104 0.01 -2.33 -2.05
N ASN A 105 0.25 -3.47 -1.39
CA ASN A 105 -0.49 -3.87 -0.18
C ASN A 105 -0.67 -2.76 0.87
N LEU A 106 0.40 -2.05 1.25
CA LEU A 106 0.33 -0.96 2.22
C LEU A 106 -0.45 0.24 1.66
N ALA A 107 -0.32 0.53 0.37
CA ALA A 107 -1.13 1.57 -0.26
C ALA A 107 -2.62 1.19 -0.27
N ASP A 108 -2.93 -0.10 -0.45
CA ASP A 108 -4.28 -0.65 -0.36
C ASP A 108 -4.82 -0.61 1.08
N ASP A 109 -3.99 -0.70 2.11
CA ASP A 109 -4.42 -0.44 3.50
C ASP A 109 -4.74 1.04 3.73
N PHE A 110 -3.89 1.94 3.22
CA PHE A 110 -4.01 3.39 3.45
C PHE A 110 -5.10 4.06 2.62
N ILE A 111 -5.46 3.51 1.45
CA ILE A 111 -6.54 4.04 0.63
C ILE A 111 -7.92 3.78 1.25
N GLU A 112 -8.08 2.77 2.13
CA GLU A 112 -9.39 2.34 2.62
C GLU A 112 -10.27 3.49 3.17
N PRO A 113 -9.77 4.41 4.02
CA PRO A 113 -10.58 5.55 4.48
C PRO A 113 -10.96 6.55 3.39
N PHE A 114 -10.22 6.60 2.28
CA PHE A 114 -10.42 7.55 1.18
C PHE A 114 -11.31 7.01 0.06
N ARG A 115 -11.51 5.69 -0.04
CA ARG A 115 -12.40 5.09 -1.06
C ARG A 115 -13.80 5.74 -1.10
N PRO A 116 -14.47 6.04 0.03
CA PRO A 116 -15.80 6.67 0.00
C PRO A 116 -15.83 8.05 -0.66
N LEU A 117 -14.71 8.78 -0.71
CA LEU A 117 -14.65 10.05 -1.46
C LEU A 117 -14.73 9.81 -2.97
N VAL A 118 -14.06 8.77 -3.46
CA VAL A 118 -14.16 8.34 -4.86
C VAL A 118 -15.57 7.86 -5.16
N ASP A 119 -16.15 7.09 -4.24
CA ASP A 119 -17.51 6.56 -4.38
C ASP A 119 -18.54 7.69 -4.51
N LEU A 120 -18.43 8.70 -3.65
CA LEU A 120 -19.29 9.90 -3.69
C LEU A 120 -19.10 10.70 -4.99
N LEU A 121 -17.86 10.86 -5.47
CA LEU A 121 -17.60 11.55 -6.74
C LEU A 121 -18.25 10.80 -7.91
N VAL A 122 -18.08 9.48 -7.98
CA VAL A 122 -18.66 8.69 -9.08
C VAL A 122 -20.18 8.68 -9.00
N TRP A 123 -20.75 8.60 -7.80
CA TRP A 123 -22.19 8.73 -7.59
C TRP A 123 -22.71 10.11 -8.04
N ASP A 124 -22.04 11.21 -7.68
CA ASP A 124 -22.44 12.56 -8.09
C ASP A 124 -22.40 12.74 -9.63
N LEU A 125 -21.40 12.16 -10.28
CA LEU A 125 -21.32 12.14 -11.75
C LEU A 125 -22.44 11.31 -12.39
N LEU A 126 -22.84 10.20 -11.75
CA LEU A 126 -23.95 9.36 -12.20
C LEU A 126 -25.27 10.12 -12.11
N GLU A 127 -25.57 10.72 -10.97
CA GLU A 127 -26.80 11.49 -10.73
C GLU A 127 -26.95 12.68 -11.68
N LYS A 128 -25.83 13.29 -12.06
CA LYS A 128 -25.79 14.39 -13.04
C LYS A 128 -25.86 13.93 -14.50
N GLY A 129 -25.92 12.63 -14.77
CA GLY A 129 -25.90 12.07 -16.13
C GLY A 129 -24.58 12.30 -16.87
N LEU A 130 -23.48 12.55 -16.14
CA LEU A 130 -22.15 12.85 -16.70
C LEU A 130 -21.28 11.61 -16.89
N LEU A 131 -21.81 10.43 -16.54
CA LEU A 131 -21.09 9.16 -16.54
C LEU A 131 -21.30 8.45 -17.88
N SER A 132 -20.29 8.48 -18.74
CA SER A 132 -20.31 7.78 -20.04
C SER A 132 -20.16 6.26 -19.87
N GLN A 133 -20.56 5.48 -20.89
CA GLN A 133 -20.36 4.02 -20.87
C GLN A 133 -18.88 3.64 -20.67
N ASN A 134 -17.96 4.38 -21.29
CA ASN A 134 -16.52 4.16 -21.22
C ASN A 134 -15.78 5.40 -20.72
N LEU A 135 -14.51 5.25 -20.34
CA LEU A 135 -13.66 6.38 -19.94
C LEU A 135 -13.25 7.21 -21.16
N SER A 136 -13.50 8.52 -21.10
CA SER A 136 -12.99 9.50 -22.05
C SER A 136 -11.83 10.30 -21.41
N PRO A 137 -11.01 11.02 -22.19
CA PRO A 137 -10.03 11.95 -21.63
C PRO A 137 -10.66 12.97 -20.68
N LEU A 138 -11.86 13.46 -20.99
CA LEU A 138 -12.59 14.41 -20.17
C LEU A 138 -13.04 13.78 -18.84
N SER A 139 -13.63 12.58 -18.87
CA SER A 139 -14.08 11.92 -17.63
C SER A 139 -12.88 11.53 -16.75
N LYS A 140 -11.76 11.10 -17.34
CA LYS A 140 -10.51 10.87 -16.62
C LYS A 140 -9.99 12.14 -15.92
N GLN A 141 -10.01 13.29 -16.61
CA GLN A 141 -9.62 14.57 -16.01
C GLN A 141 -10.52 14.95 -14.84
N GLN A 142 -11.84 14.76 -14.96
CA GLN A 142 -12.78 15.02 -13.87
C GLN A 142 -12.48 14.12 -12.66
N LEU A 143 -12.23 12.82 -12.88
CA LEU A 143 -11.90 11.89 -11.81
C LEU A 143 -10.59 12.23 -11.11
N ILE A 144 -9.57 12.70 -11.84
CA ILE A 144 -8.26 13.08 -11.26
C ILE A 144 -8.39 14.29 -10.31
N LYS A 145 -9.36 15.19 -10.55
CA LYS A 145 -9.59 16.37 -9.68
C LYS A 145 -9.89 16.00 -8.23
N ILE A 146 -10.29 14.75 -7.95
CA ILE A 146 -10.47 14.23 -6.58
C ILE A 146 -9.27 14.52 -5.68
N LEU A 147 -8.05 14.47 -6.22
CA LEU A 147 -6.82 14.71 -5.47
C LEU A 147 -6.72 16.13 -4.90
N HIS A 148 -7.41 17.09 -5.52
CA HIS A 148 -7.39 18.51 -5.14
C HIS A 148 -8.66 18.94 -4.39
N HIS A 149 -9.65 18.05 -4.25
CA HIS A 149 -10.82 18.34 -3.44
C HIS A 149 -10.45 18.57 -1.97
N GLN A 150 -11.26 19.41 -1.32
CA GLN A 150 -11.05 19.78 0.07
C GLN A 150 -11.88 18.85 0.97
N LEU A 151 -11.25 18.36 2.03
CA LEU A 151 -11.89 17.57 3.08
C LEU A 151 -11.51 18.12 4.46
N CYS A 152 -12.25 17.70 5.48
CA CYS A 152 -11.89 17.99 6.86
C CYS A 152 -11.02 16.85 7.41
N PHE A 153 -9.79 17.17 7.82
CA PHE A 153 -8.86 16.26 8.47
C PHE A 153 -8.45 16.85 9.82
N ASN A 154 -8.79 16.18 10.92
CA ASN A 154 -8.55 16.70 12.28
C ASN A 154 -9.03 18.16 12.47
N GLN A 155 -10.27 18.46 12.06
CA GLN A 155 -10.90 19.80 12.13
C GLN A 155 -10.31 20.85 11.17
N GLU A 156 -9.24 20.55 10.45
CA GLU A 156 -8.66 21.44 9.44
C GLU A 156 -9.20 21.14 8.05
N LYS A 157 -9.42 22.18 7.24
CA LYS A 157 -9.76 22.02 5.82
C LYS A 157 -8.47 21.86 5.01
N VAL A 158 -8.29 20.71 4.39
CA VAL A 158 -7.08 20.37 3.62
C VAL A 158 -7.45 19.68 2.31
N SER A 159 -6.52 19.69 1.34
CA SER A 159 -6.69 18.90 0.12
C SER A 159 -6.61 17.39 0.40
N VAL A 160 -7.16 16.56 -0.48
CA VAL A 160 -7.01 15.10 -0.40
C VAL A 160 -5.54 14.69 -0.37
N LEU A 161 -4.70 15.29 -1.22
CA LEU A 161 -3.25 15.03 -1.23
C LEU A 161 -2.62 15.33 0.14
N THR A 162 -2.93 16.48 0.72
CA THR A 162 -2.43 16.85 2.05
C THR A 162 -2.94 15.90 3.14
N ALA A 163 -4.19 15.44 3.05
CA ALA A 163 -4.75 14.47 3.98
C ALA A 163 -4.06 13.11 3.89
N ILE A 164 -3.70 12.66 2.67
CA ILE A 164 -2.90 11.45 2.45
C ILE A 164 -1.54 11.58 3.12
N ASP A 165 -0.82 12.69 2.89
CA ASP A 165 0.49 12.93 3.50
C ASP A 165 0.41 12.96 5.03
N LYS A 166 -0.59 13.66 5.59
CA LYS A 166 -0.83 13.70 7.05
C LYS A 166 -1.14 12.30 7.61
N ALA A 167 -1.96 11.50 6.93
CA ALA A 167 -2.27 10.14 7.36
C ALA A 167 -1.02 9.26 7.39
N ILE A 168 -0.18 9.30 6.35
CA ILE A 168 1.05 8.50 6.27
C ILE A 168 2.08 8.96 7.30
N SER A 169 2.27 10.28 7.46
CA SER A 169 3.15 10.85 8.48
C SER A 169 2.76 10.41 9.89
N SER A 170 1.45 10.33 10.18
CA SER A 170 0.97 9.88 11.49
C SER A 170 1.39 8.44 11.85
N LEU A 171 1.51 7.56 10.85
CA LEU A 171 2.01 6.20 11.06
C LEU A 171 3.48 6.22 11.47
N GLN A 172 4.31 7.04 10.81
CA GLN A 172 5.72 7.20 11.17
C GLN A 172 5.88 7.68 12.60
N ILE A 173 5.14 8.71 13.00
CA ILE A 173 5.16 9.23 14.37
C ILE A 173 4.75 8.14 15.36
N THR A 174 3.66 7.44 15.10
CA THR A 174 3.14 6.37 15.97
C THR A 174 4.16 5.24 16.16
N LEU A 175 4.82 4.82 15.09
CA LEU A 175 5.81 3.74 15.15
C LEU A 175 7.08 4.18 15.89
N ILE A 176 7.57 5.41 15.66
CA ILE A 176 8.72 5.95 16.39
C ILE A 176 8.42 6.00 17.89
N GLN A 177 7.24 6.49 18.29
CA GLN A 177 6.84 6.54 19.70
C GLN A 177 6.78 5.15 20.34
N LYS A 178 6.18 4.17 19.65
CA LYS A 178 6.15 2.78 20.12
C LYS A 178 7.55 2.17 20.23
N MET A 179 8.41 2.43 19.25
CA MET A 179 9.79 1.94 19.28
C MET A 179 10.60 2.57 20.42
N GLN A 180 10.44 3.87 20.66
CA GLN A 180 11.07 4.54 21.80
C GLN A 180 10.62 3.93 23.13
N HIS A 181 9.32 3.70 23.31
CA HIS A 181 8.79 3.03 24.50
C HIS A 181 9.38 1.62 24.67
N TYR A 182 9.46 0.84 23.59
CA TYR A 182 10.03 -0.50 23.62
C TYR A 182 11.53 -0.49 23.93
N CYS A 183 12.29 0.43 23.35
CA CYS A 183 13.71 0.63 23.65
C CYS A 183 13.93 1.03 25.12
N SER A 184 13.09 1.91 25.67
CA SER A 184 13.13 2.29 27.08
C SER A 184 12.82 1.11 28.01
N TYR A 185 11.81 0.31 27.66
CA TYR A 185 11.46 -0.92 28.38
C TYR A 185 12.58 -1.98 28.32
N LEU A 186 13.21 -2.18 27.16
CA LEU A 186 14.36 -3.07 27.04
C LEU A 186 15.57 -2.54 27.82
N LYS A 187 15.81 -1.24 27.83
CA LYS A 187 16.86 -0.63 28.66
C LYS A 187 16.62 -0.83 30.15
N SER A 188 15.35 -0.78 30.61
CA SER A 188 15.01 -1.00 32.02
C SER A 188 15.12 -2.46 32.44
N ILE A 189 14.94 -3.42 31.52
CA ILE A 189 15.07 -4.86 31.82
C ILE A 189 16.53 -5.33 31.72
N TYR A 190 17.25 -4.89 30.68
CA TYR A 190 18.54 -5.50 30.34
C TYR A 190 19.77 -4.71 30.82
N CYS A 191 19.61 -3.55 31.48
CA CYS A 191 20.68 -2.73 32.05
C CYS A 191 21.98 -2.72 31.21
N ARG A 192 21.85 -2.55 29.90
CA ARG A 192 22.98 -2.36 28.99
C ARG A 192 22.76 -1.09 28.20
N ASN A 193 23.84 -0.32 28.05
CA ASN A 193 23.96 0.79 27.11
C ASN A 193 23.74 0.27 25.68
N ILE A 194 22.49 0.06 25.28
CA ILE A 194 22.12 -0.09 23.87
C ILE A 194 22.28 1.31 23.27
N ASN A 195 23.52 1.62 22.91
CA ASN A 195 23.82 2.69 21.97
C ASN A 195 23.34 2.21 20.61
N MET A 196 22.09 2.54 20.27
CA MET A 196 21.69 2.57 18.87
C MET A 196 22.48 3.70 18.23
N SER A 197 23.70 3.41 17.80
CA SER A 197 24.49 4.32 16.97
C SER A 197 23.61 4.81 15.82
N GLU A 198 23.61 6.11 15.54
CA GLU A 198 23.01 6.75 14.36
C GLU A 198 23.67 6.22 13.08
N GLY A 199 23.45 4.96 12.77
CA GLY A 199 23.92 4.34 11.54
C GLY A 199 23.01 4.79 10.41
N VAL A 200 23.59 5.30 9.33
CA VAL A 200 22.84 5.52 8.09
C VAL A 200 22.41 4.15 7.57
N PHE A 201 21.13 3.84 7.73
CA PHE A 201 20.53 2.66 7.12
C PHE A 201 20.36 2.91 5.63
N MET A 202 20.82 1.98 4.81
CA MET A 202 20.68 1.99 3.36
C MET A 202 19.80 0.82 2.94
N ARG A 203 19.13 0.99 1.80
CA ARG A 203 18.37 -0.07 1.17
C ARG A 203 19.16 -0.58 -0.01
N MET A 204 19.47 -1.87 0.00
CA MET A 204 20.00 -2.60 -1.14
C MET A 204 18.85 -3.23 -1.89
N ILE A 205 18.80 -3.04 -3.20
CA ILE A 205 17.85 -3.71 -4.08
C ILE A 205 18.64 -4.62 -4.99
N VAL A 206 18.23 -5.88 -5.06
CA VAL A 206 18.75 -6.89 -5.97
C VAL A 206 17.63 -7.21 -6.95
N LEU A 207 17.88 -6.92 -8.22
CA LEU A 207 16.99 -7.29 -9.31
C LEU A 207 17.68 -8.36 -10.12
N PHE A 208 16.97 -9.41 -10.54
CA PHE A 208 17.54 -10.40 -11.46
C PHE A 208 16.51 -10.82 -12.50
N ASP A 209 16.96 -11.24 -13.67
CA ASP A 209 16.05 -11.86 -14.63
C ASP A 209 15.78 -13.31 -14.21
N LEU A 210 14.51 -13.73 -14.31
CA LEU A 210 14.11 -15.11 -14.10
C LEU A 210 14.20 -15.83 -15.45
N PRO A 211 15.22 -16.67 -15.71
CA PRO A 211 15.22 -17.46 -16.91
C PRO A 211 14.18 -18.61 -16.80
N VAL A 212 13.08 -18.46 -17.53
CA VAL A 212 11.91 -19.37 -17.47
C VAL A 212 11.90 -20.47 -18.54
N THR A 213 12.91 -20.53 -19.41
CA THR A 213 12.83 -21.39 -20.62
C THR A 213 13.25 -22.83 -20.42
N THR A 214 14.08 -23.15 -19.41
CA THR A 214 14.51 -24.53 -19.15
C THR A 214 14.36 -24.91 -17.68
N LYS A 215 14.07 -26.19 -17.40
CA LYS A 215 13.92 -26.72 -16.04
C LYS A 215 15.16 -26.47 -15.17
N ALA A 216 16.36 -26.51 -15.75
CA ALA A 216 17.61 -26.23 -15.04
C ALA A 216 17.69 -24.77 -14.59
N LYS A 217 17.34 -23.84 -15.47
CA LYS A 217 17.34 -22.40 -15.18
C LYS A 217 16.27 -22.03 -14.13
N MET A 218 15.07 -22.63 -14.19
CA MET A 218 14.04 -22.47 -13.16
C MET A 218 14.50 -22.97 -11.77
N ARG A 219 15.19 -24.11 -11.71
CA ARG A 219 15.74 -24.63 -10.44
C ARG A 219 16.79 -23.69 -9.86
N ALA A 220 17.72 -23.19 -10.68
CA ALA A 220 18.73 -22.23 -10.23
C ALA A 220 18.11 -20.93 -9.71
N ALA A 221 17.11 -20.39 -10.40
CA ALA A 221 16.36 -19.21 -9.96
C ALA A 221 15.63 -19.43 -8.63
N ASN A 222 14.97 -20.58 -8.45
CA ASN A 222 14.32 -20.93 -7.20
C ASN A 222 15.32 -21.08 -6.05
N GLN A 223 16.47 -21.71 -6.27
CA GLN A 223 17.53 -21.81 -5.27
C GLN A 223 18.06 -20.44 -4.87
N PHE A 224 18.25 -19.52 -5.83
CA PHE A 224 18.69 -18.15 -5.55
C PHE A 224 17.67 -17.36 -4.75
N ARG A 225 16.38 -17.48 -5.10
CA ARG A 225 15.29 -16.93 -4.27
C ARG A 225 15.38 -17.42 -2.83
N GLN A 226 15.52 -18.72 -2.62
CA GLN A 226 15.61 -19.29 -1.27
C GLN A 226 16.87 -18.81 -0.53
N PHE A 227 17.99 -18.68 -1.22
CA PHE A 227 19.20 -18.08 -0.68
C PHE A 227 18.96 -16.64 -0.22
N LEU A 228 18.38 -15.78 -1.07
CA LEU A 228 18.08 -14.39 -0.74
C LEU A 228 17.18 -14.30 0.50
N LEU A 229 16.11 -15.09 0.56
CA LEU A 229 15.20 -15.13 1.71
C LEU A 229 15.93 -15.56 2.99
N LYS A 230 16.79 -16.59 2.91
CA LYS A 230 17.59 -17.07 4.04
C LYS A 230 18.62 -16.05 4.51
N ASP A 231 19.20 -15.29 3.59
CA ASP A 231 20.15 -14.21 3.88
C ASP A 231 19.45 -12.91 4.33
N GLY A 232 18.13 -12.94 4.58
CA GLY A 232 17.39 -11.82 5.14
C GLY A 232 16.97 -10.75 4.13
N TYR A 233 16.97 -11.07 2.84
CA TYR A 233 16.28 -10.26 1.84
C TYR A 233 14.77 -10.51 1.90
N GLN A 234 14.02 -9.45 1.66
CA GLN A 234 12.58 -9.48 1.49
C GLN A 234 12.24 -9.34 0.01
N MET A 235 11.38 -10.21 -0.51
CA MET A 235 10.84 -10.07 -1.86
C MET A 235 9.96 -8.82 -1.92
N LEU A 236 10.28 -7.88 -2.80
CA LEU A 236 9.42 -6.73 -3.10
C LEU A 236 8.38 -7.11 -4.16
N GLN A 237 8.84 -7.56 -5.33
CA GLN A 237 7.96 -7.96 -6.42
C GLN A 237 8.71 -8.92 -7.35
N LEU A 238 8.17 -10.13 -7.57
CA LEU A 238 8.75 -11.13 -8.47
C LEU A 238 10.26 -11.34 -8.23
N SER A 239 11.11 -10.80 -9.11
CA SER A 239 12.56 -10.92 -9.09
C SER A 239 13.29 -9.71 -8.50
N ILE A 240 12.56 -8.86 -7.78
CA ILE A 240 13.07 -7.69 -7.07
C ILE A 240 13.06 -8.02 -5.57
N TYR A 241 14.24 -7.99 -4.96
CA TYR A 241 14.47 -8.28 -3.55
C TYR A 241 15.18 -7.12 -2.88
N THR A 242 14.91 -6.90 -1.60
CA THR A 242 15.55 -5.83 -0.85
C THR A 242 16.02 -6.25 0.54
N ARG A 243 17.10 -5.63 1.00
CA ARG A 243 17.62 -5.80 2.36
C ARG A 243 17.99 -4.44 2.92
N ILE A 244 17.64 -4.20 4.18
CA ILE A 244 18.12 -3.04 4.93
C ILE A 244 19.51 -3.36 5.48
N ILE A 245 20.45 -2.46 5.22
CA ILE A 245 21.86 -2.63 5.59
C ILE A 245 22.30 -1.41 6.38
N LYS A 246 23.14 -1.62 7.40
CA LYS A 246 23.66 -0.54 8.25
C LYS A 246 25.02 -0.07 7.74
N GLY A 247 25.05 1.07 7.05
CA GLY A 247 26.29 1.67 6.54
C GLY A 247 26.86 1.01 5.28
N ARG A 248 27.89 1.64 4.71
CA ARG A 248 28.53 1.21 3.45
C ARG A 248 29.40 -0.04 3.63
N ASP A 249 30.08 -0.19 4.76
CA ASP A 249 30.98 -1.33 4.98
C ASP A 249 30.22 -2.66 4.98
N ALA A 250 29.05 -2.69 5.63
CA ALA A 250 28.17 -3.86 5.61
C ALA A 250 27.63 -4.16 4.19
N LEU A 251 27.41 -3.12 3.37
CA LEU A 251 27.02 -3.30 1.97
C LEU A 251 28.15 -3.96 1.17
N GLU A 252 29.39 -3.47 1.32
CA GLU A 252 30.55 -4.03 0.60
C GLU A 252 30.81 -5.49 0.98
N ASN A 253 30.69 -5.84 2.26
CA ASN A 253 30.86 -7.21 2.74
C ASN A 253 29.76 -8.13 2.16
N ILE A 254 28.50 -7.70 2.17
CA ILE A 254 27.39 -8.49 1.59
C ILE A 254 27.58 -8.70 0.09
N ILE A 255 28.02 -7.67 -0.65
CA ILE A 255 28.31 -7.79 -2.08
C ILE A 255 29.45 -8.79 -2.31
N LYS A 256 30.58 -8.63 -1.61
CA LYS A 256 31.79 -9.44 -1.83
C LYS A 256 31.62 -10.90 -1.40
N ASP A 257 31.02 -11.15 -0.24
CA ASP A 257 31.06 -12.47 0.39
C ASP A 257 29.84 -13.32 0.02
N SER A 258 28.65 -12.72 0.05
CA SER A 258 27.37 -13.43 -0.09
C SER A 258 26.92 -13.47 -1.56
N LEU A 259 26.69 -12.28 -2.16
CA LEU A 259 26.10 -12.19 -3.49
C LEU A 259 27.07 -12.55 -4.61
N HIS A 260 28.31 -12.05 -4.60
CA HIS A 260 29.29 -12.33 -5.67
C HIS A 260 29.60 -13.83 -5.77
N THR A 261 29.76 -14.50 -4.63
CA THR A 261 30.01 -15.94 -4.56
C THR A 261 28.86 -16.75 -5.15
N TYR A 262 27.62 -16.33 -4.89
CA TYR A 262 26.44 -17.02 -5.39
C TYR A 262 26.18 -16.70 -6.87
N LEU A 263 26.26 -15.42 -7.27
CA LEU A 263 26.02 -14.95 -8.63
C LEU A 263 27.03 -15.53 -9.63
N LYS A 264 28.31 -15.69 -9.25
CA LYS A 264 29.28 -16.43 -10.09
C LYS A 264 28.86 -17.88 -10.40
N LYS A 265 28.06 -18.50 -9.53
CA LYS A 265 27.52 -19.86 -9.70
C LYS A 265 26.16 -19.86 -10.38
N ALA A 266 25.44 -18.74 -10.33
CA ALA A 266 24.09 -18.59 -10.79
C ALA A 266 24.10 -17.97 -12.19
N LEU A 267 23.67 -18.74 -13.19
CA LEU A 267 23.70 -18.36 -14.61
C LEU A 267 22.68 -17.24 -14.98
N PHE A 268 22.70 -16.08 -14.31
CA PHE A 268 21.81 -14.94 -14.57
C PHE A 268 22.38 -13.60 -14.07
N ASP A 269 22.00 -12.52 -14.75
CA ASP A 269 22.40 -11.14 -14.43
C ASP A 269 21.63 -10.61 -13.20
N ALA A 270 22.34 -9.92 -12.29
CA ALA A 270 21.72 -9.24 -11.16
C ALA A 270 22.16 -7.77 -11.06
N TYR A 271 21.21 -6.85 -10.88
CA TYR A 271 21.45 -5.41 -10.78
C TYR A 271 21.28 -4.91 -9.36
N LEU A 272 22.13 -3.95 -8.98
CA LEU A 272 22.10 -3.30 -7.68
C LEU A 272 21.71 -1.83 -7.77
N LEU A 273 20.82 -1.37 -6.89
CA LEU A 273 20.50 0.06 -6.75
C LEU A 273 20.92 0.58 -5.37
N GLN A 274 21.64 1.71 -5.36
CA GLN A 274 21.99 2.48 -4.17
C GLN A 274 21.29 3.83 -4.23
N LYS A 275 20.78 4.31 -3.09
CA LYS A 275 20.19 5.66 -2.99
C LYS A 275 21.24 6.69 -3.45
N ASN A 276 20.88 7.49 -4.46
CA ASN A 276 21.66 8.54 -5.13
C ASN A 276 22.75 8.11 -6.12
N ASN A 277 22.89 6.83 -6.48
CA ASN A 277 23.72 6.41 -7.62
C ASN A 277 23.25 5.05 -8.17
N LEU A 278 22.82 5.02 -9.43
CA LEU A 278 22.66 3.79 -10.21
C LEU A 278 24.06 3.25 -10.52
N ARG A 279 24.52 2.26 -9.74
CA ARG A 279 25.68 1.43 -10.12
C ARG A 279 25.16 0.06 -10.51
N ALA A 280 24.96 -0.14 -11.81
CA ALA A 280 24.73 -1.47 -12.36
C ALA A 280 26.03 -2.26 -12.27
N TRP A 281 26.06 -3.25 -11.39
CA TRP A 281 27.09 -4.29 -11.42
C TRP A 281 26.54 -5.41 -12.29
N LYS A 282 27.18 -5.70 -13.42
CA LYS A 282 26.96 -6.98 -14.11
C LYS A 282 27.94 -7.96 -13.50
N PHE A 283 27.43 -9.07 -12.97
CA PHE A 283 28.20 -10.13 -12.33
C PHE A 283 28.30 -11.34 -13.26
#